data_AF-A0A9P0VXV7-F1
#
_entry.id   AF-A0A9P0VXV7-F1
#
_cell.length_a   1.000
_cell.length_b   1.000
_cell.length_c   1.000
_cell.angle_alpha   90.00
_cell.angle_beta   90.00
_cell.angle_gamma   90.00
#
_symmetry.space_group_name_H-M   'P 1'
#
loop_
_entity.id
_entity.type
_entity.pdbx_description
1 polymer ?
#
loop_
_entity_poly.entity_id
_entity_poly.type
_entity_poly.pdbx_seq_one_letter_code
_entity_poly.pdbx_strand_id
1 'polypeptide(L)'
;MSHIFQAGAVRGLTTALTAGTFVLEQAGMKDLLNINSSAATTVPLSQYPTPFFVRQDRKDKQKKVKVFGANGVQVYTIERLSQFHPVWTMLTFPERREVATINVGFTSRSVDFHNKPGMSHRDISVDFGWAGRFRSFYTTDGAKYSWVRGTKFLEKISNPNGGIEEVRQRVAKVKLMRQFKFDFEVLVDEALIDREVALATAFVSMFTQWGVGDATDTIGPTFIGSKPELEETQSKSDRNDIVVVIQGNEDDEISVETI
;
A
#
# COMPACT_ATOMS: atom_id res chain seq x y z
N MET A 1 -12.96 8.85 25.67
CA MET A 1 -13.54 9.96 24.87
C MET A 1 -14.68 9.42 24.02
N SER A 2 -15.78 10.16 23.89
CA SER A 2 -16.94 9.71 23.08
C SER A 2 -16.55 9.52 21.62
N HIS A 3 -16.99 8.42 21.00
CA HIS A 3 -16.80 8.12 19.58
C HIS A 3 -17.26 9.27 18.67
N ILE A 4 -18.33 9.96 19.06
CA ILE A 4 -18.88 11.11 18.34
C ILE A 4 -17.85 12.24 18.26
N PHE A 5 -17.18 12.55 19.38
CA PHE A 5 -16.16 13.59 19.42
C PHE A 5 -14.97 13.23 18.55
N GLN A 6 -14.49 11.98 18.62
CA GLN A 6 -13.37 11.54 17.78
C GLN A 6 -13.70 11.60 16.29
N ALA A 7 -14.86 11.07 15.88
CA ALA A 7 -15.27 11.09 14.48
C ALA A 7 -15.55 12.51 13.97
N GLY A 8 -16.13 13.38 14.80
CA GLY A 8 -16.32 14.80 14.49
C GLY A 8 -14.99 15.54 14.34
N ALA A 9 -14.06 15.33 15.25
CA ALA A 9 -12.73 15.92 15.20
C ALA A 9 -11.94 15.47 13.97
N VAL A 10 -12.04 14.19 13.57
CA VAL A 10 -11.43 13.69 12.33
C VAL A 10 -12.02 14.38 11.12
N ARG A 11 -13.35 14.54 11.03
CA ARG A 11 -13.97 15.31 9.94
C ARG A 11 -13.49 16.75 9.91
N GLY A 12 -13.48 17.43 11.06
CA GLY A 12 -12.97 18.79 11.17
C GLY A 12 -11.53 18.90 10.69
N LEU A 13 -10.67 17.97 11.10
CA LEU A 13 -9.29 17.86 10.62
C LEU A 13 -9.22 17.62 9.11
N THR A 14 -9.96 16.67 8.56
CA THR A 14 -9.96 16.39 7.11
C THR A 14 -10.41 17.61 6.31
N THR A 15 -11.43 18.34 6.78
CA THR A 15 -11.90 19.59 6.15
C THR A 15 -10.84 20.68 6.21
N ALA A 16 -10.22 20.88 7.39
CA ALA A 16 -9.14 21.85 7.56
C ALA A 16 -7.92 21.53 6.68
N LEU A 17 -7.53 20.25 6.58
CA LEU A 17 -6.48 19.79 5.68
C LEU A 17 -6.83 20.06 4.23
N THR A 18 -8.06 19.73 3.82
CA THR A 18 -8.55 19.94 2.44
C THR A 18 -8.53 21.42 2.07
N ALA A 19 -9.09 22.28 2.91
CA ALA A 19 -9.11 23.72 2.69
C ALA A 19 -7.71 24.33 2.70
N GLY A 20 -6.87 23.95 3.67
CA GLY A 20 -5.50 24.44 3.79
C GLY A 20 -4.63 24.05 2.60
N THR A 21 -4.70 22.79 2.15
CA THR A 21 -3.98 22.33 0.96
C THR A 21 -4.45 23.09 -0.28
N PHE A 22 -5.76 23.24 -0.47
CA PHE A 22 -6.31 23.98 -1.61
C PHE A 22 -5.83 25.44 -1.65
N VAL A 23 -5.87 26.14 -0.52
CA VAL A 23 -5.39 27.54 -0.43
C VAL A 23 -3.90 27.65 -0.71
N LEU A 24 -3.08 26.74 -0.16
CA LEU A 24 -1.63 26.73 -0.40
C LEU A 24 -1.30 26.49 -1.88
N GLU A 25 -2.05 25.63 -2.55
CA GLU A 25 -1.87 25.40 -3.98
C GLU A 25 -2.30 26.60 -4.83
N GLN A 26 -3.43 27.24 -4.50
CA GLN A 26 -3.87 28.47 -5.19
C GLN A 26 -2.86 29.62 -5.03
N ALA A 27 -2.15 29.65 -3.91
CA ALA A 27 -1.10 30.63 -3.64
C ALA A 27 0.27 30.24 -4.23
N GLY A 28 0.39 29.12 -4.97
CA GLY A 28 1.66 28.64 -5.51
C GLY A 28 2.66 28.16 -4.46
N MET A 29 2.24 27.99 -3.21
CA MET A 29 3.07 27.62 -2.07
C MET A 29 3.06 26.11 -1.77
N LYS A 30 2.83 25.29 -2.80
CA LYS A 30 2.79 23.83 -2.67
C LYS A 30 4.11 23.26 -2.13
N ASP A 31 5.23 23.90 -2.44
CA ASP A 31 6.56 23.48 -2.00
C ASP A 31 6.75 23.55 -0.49
N LEU A 32 5.99 24.40 0.22
CA LEU A 32 5.99 24.42 1.69
C LEU A 32 5.46 23.11 2.31
N LEU A 33 4.62 22.37 1.58
CA LEU A 33 4.13 21.06 2.00
C LEU A 33 5.11 19.93 1.68
N ASN A 34 6.10 20.19 0.80
CA ASN A 34 7.03 19.20 0.24
C ASN A 34 8.47 19.37 0.74
N ILE A 35 8.71 20.16 1.79
CA ILE A 35 10.06 20.33 2.36
C ILE A 35 10.53 18.99 2.93
N ASN A 36 11.36 18.29 2.16
CA ASN A 36 12.02 17.06 2.56
C ASN A 36 13.53 17.32 2.58
N SER A 37 14.03 17.83 3.70
CA SER A 37 15.44 18.12 3.92
C SER A 37 16.18 16.92 4.56
N SER A 38 15.92 15.71 4.07
CA SER A 38 16.63 14.52 4.56
C SER A 38 17.89 14.26 3.75
N ALA A 39 19.00 14.00 4.45
CA ALA A 39 20.25 13.49 3.85
C ALA A 39 20.21 11.97 3.59
N ALA A 40 19.08 11.33 3.88
CA ALA A 40 18.88 9.90 3.73
C ALA A 40 18.91 9.45 2.25
N THR A 41 19.49 8.27 2.02
CA THR A 41 19.46 7.64 0.70
C THR A 41 18.04 7.15 0.40
N THR A 42 17.44 7.60 -0.70
CA THR A 42 16.07 7.22 -1.08
C THR A 42 16.07 6.22 -2.24
N VAL A 43 15.54 5.02 -2.00
CA VAL A 43 15.34 4.01 -3.05
C VAL A 43 13.95 4.23 -3.67
N PRO A 44 13.85 4.37 -5.02
CA PRO A 44 12.59 4.63 -5.69
C PRO A 44 11.63 3.44 -5.57
N LEU A 45 10.34 3.70 -5.84
CA LEU A 45 9.32 2.64 -5.93
C LEU A 45 9.66 1.71 -7.10
N SER A 46 9.37 0.43 -6.95
CA SER A 46 9.51 -0.56 -8.03
C SER A 46 8.79 -0.13 -9.30
N GLN A 47 9.30 -0.61 -10.44
CA GLN A 47 8.75 -0.32 -11.78
C GLN A 47 7.37 -0.95 -12.00
N TYR A 48 7.03 -2.00 -11.25
CA TYR A 48 5.80 -2.78 -11.44
C TYR A 48 4.94 -2.84 -10.16
N PRO A 49 4.46 -1.71 -9.62
CA PRO A 49 3.57 -1.72 -8.48
C PRO A 49 2.16 -2.17 -8.90
N THR A 50 1.42 -2.81 -7.99
CA THR A 50 0.02 -3.17 -8.20
C THR A 50 -0.87 -1.97 -7.85
N PRO A 51 -1.73 -1.49 -8.77
CA PRO A 51 -2.61 -0.36 -8.51
C PRO A 51 -3.92 -0.80 -7.85
N PHE A 52 -4.35 -0.02 -6.86
CA PHE A 52 -5.65 -0.14 -6.19
C PHE A 52 -6.36 1.21 -6.20
N PHE A 53 -7.67 1.22 -6.45
CA PHE A 53 -8.48 2.44 -6.46
C PHE A 53 -9.42 2.45 -5.27
N VAL A 54 -9.25 3.41 -4.37
CA VAL A 54 -10.03 3.57 -3.15
C VAL A 54 -11.05 4.68 -3.34
N ARG A 55 -12.34 4.34 -3.34
CA ARG A 55 -13.43 5.25 -3.69
C ARG A 55 -14.58 5.18 -2.70
N GLN A 56 -15.13 6.33 -2.32
CA GLN A 56 -16.39 6.36 -1.58
C GLN A 56 -17.54 5.78 -2.39
N ASP A 57 -18.43 5.04 -1.73
CA ASP A 57 -19.65 4.55 -2.36
C ASP A 57 -20.59 5.70 -2.70
N ARG A 58 -21.30 5.60 -3.84
CA ARG A 58 -22.19 6.67 -4.30
C ARG A 58 -23.44 6.82 -3.41
N LYS A 59 -23.96 5.70 -2.90
CA LYS A 59 -25.18 5.67 -2.08
C LYS A 59 -24.87 5.99 -0.62
N ASP A 60 -23.83 5.37 -0.07
CA ASP A 60 -23.44 5.55 1.34
C ASP A 60 -22.01 6.10 1.49
N LYS A 61 -21.82 7.35 1.04
CA LYS A 61 -20.52 8.05 1.05
C LYS A 61 -19.88 8.13 2.44
N GLN A 62 -20.72 8.15 3.48
CA GLN A 62 -20.24 8.34 4.85
C GLN A 62 -19.88 7.03 5.52
N LYS A 63 -20.43 5.88 5.10
CA LYS A 63 -20.17 4.61 5.80
C LYS A 63 -19.46 3.57 4.97
N LYS A 64 -19.38 3.72 3.65
CA LYS A 64 -18.82 2.71 2.76
C LYS A 64 -17.79 3.28 1.79
N VAL A 65 -16.65 2.63 1.75
CA VAL A 65 -15.57 2.87 0.79
C VAL A 65 -15.27 1.53 0.10
N LYS A 66 -15.12 1.58 -1.21
CA LYS A 66 -14.84 0.42 -2.06
C LYS A 66 -13.40 0.50 -2.55
N VAL A 67 -12.74 -0.64 -2.59
CA VAL A 67 -11.39 -0.78 -3.14
C VAL A 67 -11.47 -1.67 -4.38
N PHE A 68 -11.03 -1.13 -5.51
CA PHE A 68 -10.97 -1.83 -6.79
C PHE A 68 -9.51 -2.18 -7.10
N GLY A 69 -9.27 -3.36 -7.66
CA GLY A 69 -7.96 -3.73 -8.18
C GLY A 69 -7.69 -3.10 -9.55
N ALA A 70 -6.54 -3.43 -10.14
CA ALA A 70 -6.13 -2.96 -11.47
C ALA A 70 -7.17 -3.20 -12.56
N ASN A 71 -7.86 -4.34 -12.51
CA ASN A 71 -8.83 -4.77 -13.51
C ASN A 71 -10.21 -4.10 -13.34
N GLY A 72 -10.37 -3.18 -12.37
CA GLY A 72 -11.65 -2.56 -12.03
C GLY A 72 -12.59 -3.45 -11.22
N VAL A 73 -12.18 -4.67 -10.87
CA VAL A 73 -12.93 -5.59 -10.01
C VAL A 73 -12.80 -5.13 -8.55
N GLN A 74 -13.92 -5.15 -7.81
CA GLN A 74 -13.92 -4.82 -6.39
C GLN A 74 -13.27 -5.95 -5.59
N VAL A 75 -12.22 -5.62 -4.83
CA VAL A 75 -11.46 -6.59 -4.02
C VAL A 75 -11.79 -6.46 -2.55
N TYR A 76 -11.96 -5.22 -2.06
CA TYR A 76 -12.28 -4.95 -0.66
C TYR A 76 -13.41 -3.93 -0.49
N THR A 77 -14.05 -3.99 0.66
CA THR A 77 -14.96 -2.95 1.16
C THR A 77 -14.50 -2.52 2.54
N ILE A 78 -14.37 -1.22 2.77
CA ILE A 78 -14.11 -0.65 4.08
C ILE A 78 -15.39 0.04 4.54
N GLU A 79 -16.01 -0.49 5.59
CA GLU A 79 -17.30 -0.02 6.07
C GLU A 79 -17.29 0.32 7.56
N ARG A 80 -18.23 1.14 8.01
CA ARG A 80 -18.44 1.45 9.42
C ARG A 80 -19.92 1.45 9.77
N LEU A 81 -20.24 1.16 11.03
CA LEU A 81 -21.62 1.07 11.52
C LEU A 81 -22.39 2.39 11.35
N SER A 82 -21.73 3.51 11.69
CA SER A 82 -22.34 4.83 11.72
C SER A 82 -21.34 5.88 11.25
N GLN A 83 -21.88 6.98 10.76
CA GLN A 83 -21.12 8.14 10.30
C GLN A 83 -20.24 8.77 11.42
N PHE A 84 -20.59 8.51 12.69
CA PHE A 84 -19.89 9.00 13.89
C PHE A 84 -19.07 7.91 14.57
N HIS A 85 -18.93 6.75 13.94
CA HIS A 85 -18.07 5.69 14.43
C HIS A 85 -16.65 5.89 13.86
N PRO A 86 -15.61 5.96 14.71
CA PRO A 86 -14.23 6.12 14.24
C PRO A 86 -13.62 4.80 13.75
N VAL A 87 -14.18 3.66 14.17
CA VAL A 87 -13.74 2.34 13.76
C VAL A 87 -14.42 1.93 12.46
N TRP A 88 -13.61 1.47 11.52
CA TRP A 88 -13.98 0.90 10.23
C TRP A 88 -13.56 -0.56 10.18
N THR A 89 -14.20 -1.33 9.32
CA THR A 89 -13.95 -2.74 9.11
C THR A 89 -13.65 -2.96 7.63
N MET A 90 -12.48 -3.54 7.34
CA MET A 90 -12.05 -3.93 6.00
C MET A 90 -12.42 -5.39 5.75
N LEU A 91 -13.20 -5.62 4.70
CA LEU A 91 -13.77 -6.91 4.32
C LEU A 91 -13.33 -7.29 2.91
N THR A 92 -13.07 -8.57 2.67
CA THR A 92 -12.90 -9.09 1.32
C THR A 92 -14.21 -9.03 0.54
N PHE A 93 -14.12 -9.00 -0.79
CA PHE A 93 -15.24 -9.12 -1.69
C PHE A 93 -14.97 -10.27 -2.68
N PRO A 94 -15.94 -11.17 -2.94
CA PRO A 94 -17.34 -11.15 -2.48
C PRO A 94 -17.57 -11.82 -1.12
N GLU A 95 -16.60 -12.56 -0.57
CA GLU A 95 -16.80 -13.45 0.59
C GLU A 95 -17.10 -12.73 1.92
N ARG A 96 -16.85 -11.42 2.01
CA ARG A 96 -17.05 -10.59 3.22
C ARG A 96 -16.31 -11.12 4.45
N ARG A 97 -15.16 -11.73 4.26
CA ARG A 97 -14.27 -12.11 5.37
C ARG A 97 -13.62 -10.86 5.94
N GLU A 98 -13.65 -10.72 7.26
CA GLU A 98 -12.97 -9.61 7.94
C GLU A 98 -11.46 -9.77 7.85
N VAL A 99 -10.81 -8.75 7.30
CA VAL A 99 -9.37 -8.69 7.10
C VAL A 99 -8.72 -7.87 8.21
N ALA A 100 -9.28 -6.68 8.46
CA ALA A 100 -8.76 -5.76 9.44
C ALA A 100 -9.84 -4.85 10.03
N THR A 101 -9.65 -4.46 11.28
CA THR A 101 -10.39 -3.38 11.93
C THR A 101 -9.49 -2.14 12.00
N ILE A 102 -9.96 -1.00 11.49
CA ILE A 102 -9.19 0.22 11.33
C ILE A 102 -9.77 1.32 12.22
N ASN A 103 -9.04 1.76 13.23
CA ASN A 103 -9.41 2.89 14.06
C ASN A 103 -8.89 4.20 13.45
N VAL A 104 -9.78 4.99 12.88
CA VAL A 104 -9.47 6.32 12.34
C VAL A 104 -9.92 7.37 13.36
N GLY A 105 -9.32 7.34 14.55
CA GLY A 105 -9.59 8.30 15.62
C GLY A 105 -8.71 9.55 15.54
N PHE A 106 -9.15 10.63 16.21
CA PHE A 106 -8.35 11.85 16.31
C PHE A 106 -7.13 11.67 17.23
N THR A 107 -7.29 10.96 18.35
CA THR A 107 -6.21 10.71 19.32
C THR A 107 -5.59 9.34 19.18
N SER A 108 -6.39 8.31 18.89
CA SER A 108 -5.92 6.94 18.68
C SER A 108 -6.07 6.57 17.21
N ARG A 109 -5.02 6.04 16.61
CA ARG A 109 -5.02 5.53 15.24
C ARG A 109 -4.36 4.17 15.27
N SER A 110 -5.07 3.14 14.88
CA SER A 110 -4.56 1.78 14.93
C SER A 110 -5.21 0.92 13.85
N VAL A 111 -4.56 -0.19 13.52
CA VAL A 111 -5.11 -1.22 12.66
C VAL A 111 -4.92 -2.57 13.34
N ASP A 112 -6.00 -3.32 13.45
CA ASP A 112 -6.01 -4.70 13.91
C ASP A 112 -6.17 -5.62 12.71
N PHE A 113 -5.23 -6.53 12.44
CA PHE A 113 -5.33 -7.49 11.34
C PHE A 113 -5.72 -8.87 11.89
N HIS A 114 -6.77 -9.46 11.30
CA HIS A 114 -7.36 -10.71 11.81
C HIS A 114 -6.82 -11.96 11.12
N ASN A 115 -6.29 -11.82 9.91
CA ASN A 115 -5.84 -12.94 9.07
C ASN A 115 -4.33 -13.00 8.87
N LYS A 116 -3.55 -12.21 9.64
CA LYS A 116 -2.09 -12.09 9.46
C LYS A 116 -1.35 -12.54 10.73
N PRO A 117 -0.61 -13.66 10.69
CA PRO A 117 0.15 -14.11 11.86
C PRO A 117 1.23 -13.10 12.22
N GLY A 118 1.38 -12.80 13.51
CA GLY A 118 2.37 -11.84 14.03
C GLY A 118 2.04 -10.36 13.80
N MET A 119 0.93 -10.03 13.13
CA MET A 119 0.53 -8.65 12.81
C MET A 119 -0.83 -8.26 13.40
N SER A 120 -1.18 -8.78 14.57
CA SER A 120 -2.52 -8.63 15.14
C SER A 120 -2.95 -7.18 15.40
N HIS A 121 -2.08 -6.35 16.00
CA HIS A 121 -2.38 -4.95 16.34
C HIS A 121 -1.22 -4.03 15.96
N ARG A 122 -1.51 -2.90 15.31
CA ARG A 122 -0.52 -1.89 14.92
C ARG A 122 -1.02 -0.49 15.22
N ASP A 123 -0.32 0.19 16.13
CA ASP A 123 -0.50 1.62 16.36
C ASP A 123 0.14 2.44 15.25
N ILE A 124 -0.56 3.48 14.82
CA ILE A 124 -0.07 4.46 13.86
C ILE A 124 0.28 5.73 14.64
N SER A 125 1.58 5.95 14.84
CA SER A 125 2.09 7.12 15.53
C SER A 125 2.10 8.34 14.60
N VAL A 126 1.96 9.51 15.22
CA VAL A 126 2.18 10.79 14.55
C VAL A 126 3.60 11.22 14.87
N ASP A 127 4.49 11.10 13.89
CA ASP A 127 5.86 11.55 14.07
C ASP A 127 6.05 12.92 13.41
N PHE A 128 6.78 13.77 14.11
CA PHE A 128 7.22 15.06 13.60
C PHE A 128 8.72 14.98 13.36
N GLY A 129 9.15 15.30 12.15
CA GLY A 129 10.55 15.47 11.82
C GLY A 129 10.77 16.75 11.01
N TRP A 130 12.03 17.12 10.83
CA TRP A 130 12.40 18.25 9.96
C TRP A 130 11.90 18.08 8.53
N ALA A 131 11.83 16.83 8.06
CA ALA A 131 11.26 16.45 6.78
C ALA A 131 9.71 16.38 6.75
N GLY A 132 9.04 16.85 7.81
CA GLY A 132 7.59 17.05 7.85
C GLY A 132 6.83 16.16 8.84
N ARG A 133 5.52 16.01 8.58
CA ARG A 133 4.60 15.19 9.38
C ARG A 133 4.45 13.81 8.78
N PHE A 134 4.64 12.81 9.61
CA PHE A 134 4.62 11.41 9.22
C PHE A 134 3.49 10.66 9.94
N ARG A 135 3.08 9.55 9.32
CA ARG A 135 2.27 8.52 9.98
C ARG A 135 3.07 7.24 9.95
N SER A 136 3.60 6.85 11.10
CA SER A 136 4.54 5.74 11.18
C SER A 136 3.94 4.55 11.91
N PHE A 137 4.41 3.37 11.55
CA PHE A 137 4.06 2.11 12.18
C PHE A 137 5.20 1.11 11.99
N TYR A 138 5.19 0.00 12.73
CA TYR A 138 6.18 -1.07 12.60
C TYR A 138 5.53 -2.31 12.00
N THR A 139 6.27 -3.07 11.18
CA THR A 139 5.81 -4.38 10.72
C THR A 139 6.55 -5.52 11.42
N THR A 140 6.23 -6.76 11.07
CA THR A 140 6.83 -7.97 11.69
C THR A 140 8.32 -8.10 11.44
N ASP A 141 8.85 -7.44 10.43
CA ASP A 141 10.29 -7.35 10.13
C ASP A 141 11.06 -6.43 11.08
N GLY A 142 10.38 -5.76 12.03
CA GLY A 142 10.99 -4.81 12.96
C GLY A 142 11.38 -3.46 12.34
N ALA A 143 11.17 -3.27 11.03
CA ALA A 143 11.46 -2.02 10.36
C ALA A 143 10.33 -1.00 10.57
N LYS A 144 10.70 0.28 10.55
CA LYS A 144 9.76 1.40 10.63
C LYS A 144 9.24 1.72 9.24
N TYR A 145 7.93 1.79 9.08
CA TYR A 145 7.26 2.22 7.86
C TYR A 145 6.59 3.56 8.12
N SER A 146 6.65 4.48 7.16
CA SER A 146 6.16 5.84 7.33
C SER A 146 5.52 6.41 6.07
N TRP A 147 4.27 6.86 6.19
CA TRP A 147 3.60 7.65 5.17
C TRP A 147 4.03 9.12 5.28
N VAL A 148 4.59 9.65 4.20
CA VAL A 148 5.03 11.05 4.11
C VAL A 148 3.88 11.94 3.65
N ARG A 149 3.68 13.10 4.30
CA ARG A 149 2.56 13.99 3.97
C ARG A 149 2.67 14.58 2.55
N GLY A 150 3.82 15.15 2.22
CA GLY A 150 4.03 15.86 0.95
C GLY A 150 4.11 14.91 -0.24
N THR A 151 5.03 13.95 -0.19
CA THR A 151 5.30 13.05 -1.31
C THR A 151 4.32 11.89 -1.43
N LYS A 152 3.55 11.60 -0.37
CA LYS A 152 2.55 10.51 -0.29
C LYS A 152 3.11 9.12 -0.59
N PHE A 153 4.42 8.94 -0.40
CA PHE A 153 5.04 7.61 -0.41
C PHE A 153 4.95 6.97 0.97
N LEU A 154 4.85 5.65 0.96
CA LEU A 154 5.18 4.82 2.09
C LEU A 154 6.65 4.44 1.98
N GLU A 155 7.42 4.82 2.98
CA GLU A 155 8.85 4.58 3.05
C GLU A 155 9.13 3.56 4.16
N LYS A 156 9.79 2.46 3.80
CA LYS A 156 10.46 1.57 4.75
C LYS A 156 11.79 2.22 5.13
N ILE A 157 11.97 2.48 6.41
CA ILE A 157 13.11 3.20 6.96
C ILE A 157 14.01 2.19 7.68
N SER A 158 15.24 2.02 7.18
CA SER A 158 16.31 1.33 7.89
C SER A 158 17.30 2.34 8.47
N ASN A 159 17.78 2.06 9.68
CA ASN A 159 18.63 2.96 10.47
C ASN A 159 18.00 4.37 10.67
N PRO A 160 16.83 4.45 11.32
CA PRO A 160 16.15 5.72 11.55
C PRO A 160 17.03 6.66 12.38
N ASN A 161 17.13 7.92 11.96
CA ASN A 161 18.02 8.96 12.50
C ASN A 161 19.53 8.73 12.24
N GLY A 162 19.90 7.81 11.35
CA GLY A 162 21.29 7.58 10.92
C GLY A 162 21.85 8.65 9.99
N GLY A 163 21.09 9.69 9.65
CA GLY A 163 21.50 10.76 8.75
C GLY A 163 21.78 10.24 7.34
N ILE A 164 23.06 10.16 6.97
CA ILE A 164 23.51 9.64 5.66
C ILE A 164 23.33 8.11 5.57
N GLU A 165 23.42 7.41 6.71
CA GLU A 165 23.23 5.95 6.79
C GLU A 165 21.75 5.55 6.83
N GLU A 166 20.85 6.52 6.97
CA GLU A 166 19.41 6.27 6.89
C GLU A 166 19.06 5.95 5.43
N VAL A 167 18.42 4.79 5.22
CA VAL A 167 17.91 4.39 3.90
C VAL A 167 16.39 4.35 3.96
N ARG A 168 15.77 5.04 3.00
CA ARG A 168 14.32 5.14 2.82
C ARG A 168 13.92 4.46 1.53
N GLN A 169 13.38 3.26 1.63
CA GLN A 169 12.89 2.50 0.48
C GLN A 169 11.41 2.75 0.27
N ARG A 170 11.02 3.27 -0.90
CA ARG A 170 9.61 3.50 -1.24
C ARG A 170 8.94 2.18 -1.61
N VAL A 171 7.93 1.80 -0.85
CA VAL A 171 7.19 0.52 -1.01
C VAL A 171 5.75 0.71 -1.48
N ALA A 172 5.19 1.91 -1.33
CA ALA A 172 3.89 2.26 -1.88
C ALA A 172 3.79 3.77 -2.16
N LYS A 173 2.80 4.17 -2.98
CA LYS A 173 2.50 5.58 -3.28
C LYS A 173 0.99 5.80 -3.32
N VAL A 174 0.54 6.93 -2.78
CA VAL A 174 -0.85 7.37 -2.91
C VAL A 174 -0.95 8.60 -3.80
N LYS A 175 -1.89 8.58 -4.74
CA LYS A 175 -2.25 9.70 -5.61
C LYS A 175 -3.73 10.02 -5.42
N LEU A 176 -4.05 11.31 -5.26
CA LEU A 176 -5.43 11.76 -5.33
C LEU A 176 -5.84 11.83 -6.81
N MET A 177 -6.96 11.21 -7.17
CA MET A 177 -7.40 11.12 -8.56
C MET A 177 -8.35 12.25 -8.95
N ARG A 178 -9.10 12.78 -7.98
CA ARG A 178 -10.05 13.88 -8.18
C ARG A 178 -10.08 14.82 -6.99
N GLN A 179 -9.83 16.11 -7.24
CA GLN A 179 -9.97 17.15 -6.22
C GLN A 179 -11.40 17.17 -5.63
N PHE A 180 -11.49 17.38 -4.31
CA PHE A 180 -12.71 17.38 -3.51
C PHE A 180 -13.53 16.09 -3.52
N LYS A 181 -12.98 14.99 -4.04
CA LYS A 181 -13.61 13.67 -4.03
C LYS A 181 -12.70 12.67 -3.35
N PHE A 182 -13.28 11.82 -2.53
CA PHE A 182 -12.55 10.70 -1.93
C PHE A 182 -12.36 9.61 -2.98
N ASP A 183 -11.36 9.82 -3.84
CA ASP A 183 -10.97 8.93 -4.93
C ASP A 183 -9.45 8.94 -5.04
N PHE A 184 -8.84 7.88 -4.55
CA PHE A 184 -7.40 7.72 -4.47
C PHE A 184 -6.96 6.51 -5.29
N GLU A 185 -5.79 6.63 -5.91
CA GLU A 185 -5.02 5.53 -6.43
C GLU A 185 -3.90 5.21 -5.43
N VAL A 186 -3.75 3.93 -5.10
CA VAL A 186 -2.72 3.41 -4.21
C VAL A 186 -1.90 2.41 -5.02
N LEU A 187 -0.64 2.73 -5.27
CA LEU A 187 0.33 1.87 -5.92
C LEU A 187 1.10 1.12 -4.84
N VAL A 188 1.06 -0.21 -4.85
CA VAL A 188 1.70 -1.05 -3.81
C VAL A 188 2.70 -1.99 -4.45
N ASP A 189 3.93 -2.01 -3.94
CA ASP A 189 4.88 -3.07 -4.24
C ASP A 189 4.63 -4.27 -3.32
N GLU A 190 3.86 -5.24 -3.80
CA GLU A 190 3.48 -6.43 -3.03
C GLU A 190 4.67 -7.33 -2.65
N ALA A 191 5.84 -7.14 -3.28
CA ALA A 191 7.06 -7.86 -2.89
C ALA A 191 7.71 -7.31 -1.61
N LEU A 192 7.47 -6.03 -1.30
CA LEU A 192 8.09 -5.34 -0.16
C LEU A 192 7.12 -5.10 1.00
N ILE A 193 5.82 -5.01 0.73
CA ILE A 193 4.80 -4.82 1.75
C ILE A 193 3.50 -5.54 1.40
N ASP A 194 2.86 -6.12 2.41
CA ASP A 194 1.53 -6.70 2.25
C ASP A 194 0.49 -5.63 1.84
N ARG A 195 -0.30 -5.95 0.81
CA ARG A 195 -1.30 -5.04 0.26
C ARG A 195 -2.32 -4.56 1.28
N GLU A 196 -2.73 -5.42 2.21
CA GLU A 196 -3.76 -5.10 3.21
C GLU A 196 -3.21 -4.11 4.23
N VAL A 197 -1.92 -4.25 4.57
CA VAL A 197 -1.19 -3.33 5.44
C VAL A 197 -1.04 -1.97 4.79
N ALA A 198 -0.60 -1.94 3.53
CA ALA A 198 -0.48 -0.70 2.77
C ALA A 198 -1.83 0.00 2.63
N LEU A 199 -2.89 -0.72 2.26
CA LEU A 199 -4.24 -0.16 2.09
C LEU A 199 -4.85 0.34 3.41
N ALA A 200 -4.78 -0.43 4.49
CA ALA A 200 -5.36 -0.06 5.77
C ALA A 200 -4.66 1.17 6.39
N THR A 201 -3.33 1.22 6.32
CA THR A 201 -2.57 2.36 6.84
C THR A 201 -2.72 3.60 5.94
N ALA A 202 -2.76 3.42 4.62
CA ALA A 202 -3.07 4.50 3.68
C ALA A 202 -4.46 5.09 3.95
N PHE A 203 -5.46 4.24 4.23
CA PHE A 203 -6.81 4.68 4.56
C PHE A 203 -6.84 5.62 5.76
N VAL A 204 -6.07 5.32 6.82
CA VAL A 204 -5.92 6.22 7.98
C VAL A 204 -5.30 7.57 7.57
N SER A 205 -4.29 7.56 6.69
CA SER A 205 -3.65 8.79 6.19
C SER A 205 -4.55 9.64 5.29
N MET A 206 -5.43 9.01 4.49
CA MET A 206 -6.41 9.73 3.66
C MET A 206 -7.30 10.66 4.50
N PHE A 207 -7.73 10.22 5.68
CA PHE A 207 -8.56 11.04 6.58
C PHE A 207 -7.75 11.97 7.49
N THR A 208 -6.56 11.54 7.94
CA THR A 208 -5.86 12.23 9.03
C THR A 208 -4.61 13.00 8.63
N GLN A 209 -4.17 12.89 7.37
CA GLN A 209 -2.91 13.47 6.89
C GLN A 209 -3.06 14.23 5.57
N TRP A 210 -3.80 13.68 4.59
CA TRP A 210 -3.86 14.25 3.24
C TRP A 210 -5.14 15.03 2.94
N GLY A 211 -6.33 14.50 3.27
CA GLY A 211 -7.58 15.08 2.81
C GLY A 211 -7.74 14.99 1.29
N VAL A 212 -8.63 15.80 0.72
CA VAL A 212 -8.99 15.75 -0.72
C VAL A 212 -8.78 17.11 -1.41
N GLY A 213 -7.89 17.94 -0.89
CA GLY A 213 -7.68 19.31 -1.33
C GLY A 213 -6.70 19.48 -2.49
N ASP A 214 -5.82 18.50 -2.71
CA ASP A 214 -4.76 18.62 -3.72
C ASP A 214 -5.33 18.77 -5.13
N ALA A 215 -4.68 19.63 -5.91
CA ALA A 215 -4.90 19.84 -7.31
C ALA A 215 -4.49 18.56 -8.02
N THR A 216 -5.46 18.00 -8.72
CA THR A 216 -5.27 16.83 -9.56
C THR A 216 -5.22 17.33 -10.98
N ASP A 217 -4.01 17.45 -11.55
CA ASP A 217 -3.88 17.54 -13.00
C ASP A 217 -4.58 16.31 -13.58
N THR A 218 -5.33 16.49 -14.68
CA THR A 218 -6.27 15.52 -15.27
C THR A 218 -5.61 14.28 -15.88
N ILE A 219 -4.55 13.80 -15.26
CA ILE A 219 -3.81 12.59 -15.58
C ILE A 219 -4.57 11.44 -14.93
N GLY A 220 -5.14 10.56 -15.75
CA GLY A 220 -5.85 9.35 -15.33
C GLY A 220 -4.99 8.37 -14.50
N PRO A 221 -5.38 7.09 -14.42
CA PRO A 221 -4.61 6.08 -13.72
C PRO A 221 -3.14 6.06 -14.14
N THR A 222 -2.25 5.75 -13.21
CA THR A 222 -0.82 5.66 -13.50
C THR A 222 -0.58 4.50 -14.48
N PHE A 223 0.10 4.78 -15.61
CA PHE A 223 0.50 3.73 -16.53
C PHE A 223 1.58 2.85 -15.88
N ILE A 224 1.33 1.54 -15.85
CA ILE A 224 2.28 0.54 -15.35
C ILE A 224 2.56 -0.38 -16.52
N GLY A 225 3.84 -0.50 -16.90
CA GLY A 225 4.24 -1.43 -17.95
C GLY A 225 3.96 -2.87 -17.56
N SER A 226 3.78 -3.76 -18.53
CA SER A 226 3.76 -5.20 -18.28
C SER A 226 5.11 -5.62 -17.71
N LYS A 227 5.11 -6.37 -16.61
CA LYS A 227 6.33 -7.01 -16.10
C LYS A 227 6.87 -7.92 -17.23
N PRO A 228 8.15 -7.80 -17.64
CA PRO A 228 8.72 -8.77 -18.56
C PRO A 228 8.60 -10.13 -17.90
N GLU A 229 7.86 -11.04 -18.53
CA GLU A 229 7.98 -12.46 -18.20
C GLU A 229 9.44 -12.81 -18.43
N LEU A 230 10.18 -12.97 -17.34
CA LEU A 230 11.42 -13.74 -17.40
C LEU A 230 10.96 -15.06 -17.98
N GLU A 231 11.42 -15.38 -19.19
CA GLU A 231 11.25 -16.69 -19.80
C GLU A 231 11.51 -17.70 -18.68
N GLU A 232 10.45 -18.39 -18.25
CA GLU A 232 10.62 -19.63 -17.51
C GLU A 232 11.55 -20.42 -18.39
N THR A 233 12.82 -20.50 -17.98
CA THR A 233 13.76 -21.40 -18.59
C THR A 233 13.09 -22.74 -18.41
N GLN A 234 12.46 -23.21 -19.48
CA GLN A 234 12.05 -24.59 -19.63
C GLN A 234 13.34 -25.37 -19.53
N SER A 235 13.77 -25.69 -18.31
CA SER A 235 14.42 -26.97 -18.06
C SER A 235 13.35 -28.04 -18.21
N LYS A 236 12.81 -28.13 -19.44
CA LYS A 236 12.43 -29.42 -19.99
C LYS A 236 13.68 -30.24 -19.84
N SER A 237 13.55 -31.23 -18.97
CA SER A 237 14.45 -32.33 -18.80
C SER A 237 14.97 -32.82 -20.15
N ASP A 238 16.19 -32.44 -20.51
CA ASP A 238 17.08 -33.38 -21.18
C ASP A 238 17.51 -34.39 -20.10
N ARG A 239 16.55 -35.22 -19.66
CA ARG A 239 16.91 -36.58 -19.27
C ARG A 239 17.28 -37.22 -20.60
N ASN A 240 18.58 -37.29 -20.86
CA ASN A 240 19.12 -38.33 -21.72
C ASN A 240 18.71 -39.66 -21.06
N ASP A 241 17.53 -40.16 -21.41
CA ASP A 241 17.20 -41.56 -21.20
C ASP A 241 18.19 -42.33 -22.08
N ILE A 242 19.26 -42.82 -21.46
CA ILE A 242 20.19 -43.76 -22.08
C ILE A 242 19.37 -45.02 -22.36
N VAL A 243 18.95 -45.21 -23.61
CA VAL A 243 18.30 -46.44 -24.06
C VAL A 243 19.40 -47.48 -24.26
N VAL A 244 19.61 -48.34 -23.26
CA VAL A 244 20.47 -49.52 -23.41
C VAL A 244 19.67 -50.58 -24.18
N VAL A 245 20.02 -50.78 -25.45
CA VAL A 245 19.48 -51.90 -26.24
C VAL A 245 20.36 -53.11 -25.99
N ILE A 246 19.85 -54.10 -25.25
CA ILE A 246 20.49 -55.40 -25.10
C ILE A 246 20.03 -56.28 -26.26
N GLN A 247 20.89 -56.47 -27.26
CA GLN A 247 20.68 -57.50 -28.27
C GLN A 247 21.34 -58.79 -27.78
N GLY A 248 20.52 -59.80 -27.46
CA GLY A 248 21.02 -61.16 -27.25
C GLY A 248 21.18 -61.85 -28.61
N ASN A 249 22.43 -62.18 -28.98
CA ASN A 249 22.70 -63.21 -29.98
C ASN A 249 22.95 -64.54 -29.27
N GLU A 250 22.60 -65.65 -29.94
CA GLU A 250 22.59 -67.02 -29.40
C GLU A 250 23.97 -67.59 -28.98
N ASP A 251 25.05 -66.80 -29.06
CA ASP A 251 26.37 -67.16 -28.55
C ASP A 251 26.83 -66.06 -27.57
N ASP A 252 26.78 -66.38 -26.27
CA ASP A 252 27.14 -65.68 -25.01
C ASP A 252 28.17 -64.50 -24.99
N GLU A 253 28.12 -63.55 -25.93
CA GLU A 253 28.86 -62.28 -25.87
C GLU A 253 27.91 -61.07 -25.77
N ILE A 254 28.02 -60.34 -24.66
CA ILE A 254 27.28 -59.09 -24.41
C ILE A 254 28.15 -57.92 -24.85
N SER A 255 27.79 -57.26 -25.95
CA SER A 255 28.35 -55.95 -26.32
C SER A 255 27.41 -54.82 -25.90
N VAL A 256 27.94 -53.81 -25.21
CA VAL A 256 27.20 -52.59 -24.83
C VAL A 256 27.63 -51.46 -25.76
N GLU A 257 26.70 -50.97 -26.60
CA GLU A 257 26.88 -49.71 -27.33
C GLU A 257 26.06 -48.60 -26.68
N THR A 258 26.71 -47.46 -26.47
CA THR A 258 26.07 -46.21 -26.03
C THR A 258 25.77 -45.38 -27.29
N ILE A 259 24.50 -44.99 -27.48
CA ILE A 259 24.11 -44.00 -28.51
C ILE A 259 24.00 -42.62 -27.84
#